data_AF-F4RW07-F1
#
_entry.id   AF-F4RW07-F1
#
_cell.length_a   1.000
_cell.length_b   1.000
_cell.length_c   1.000
_cell.angle_alpha   90.00
_cell.angle_beta   90.00
_cell.angle_gamma   90.00
#
_symmetry.space_group_name_H-M   'P 1'
#
loop_
_entity.id
_entity.type
_entity.pdbx_description
1 polymer ?
#
loop_
_entity_poly.entity_id
_entity_poly.type
_entity_poly.pdbx_seq_one_letter_code
_entity_poly.pdbx_strand_id
1 'polypeptide(L)'
;MNQFILACGIYLMLFSCVYTLTDRESFFQQGLINWVERDTFSNSEIENLHLGGHSTHETGTMHGRFKELEIFGPLNGAFKHETHAQAASAQMIENNPGECINDWEILQKILNLATEAQKYGGALKTKGEKLMIAVKHLDNGVDLFKNGSELEMFIINALEDLQREDLKVDERLWNLSVLQILQSFLPRGELQAIRLDPTTGPVSRGGLELFLSKDNDFSRLWIEGVSSGILDSFPENDYIIEILKQVELIVNIRNKLQLSEALSPTLIEIDDSLIQRSSLSNPAIVKSLTLKSMQHMNEKTTSTQETRCLFRILQHLWTFFPNSRRCIKTNVDANHHFKQISKIIQCQSKLKPHIEQYLEGGDIDPYMANLFLSLNSWNLCLDFLKDRLHLLHIQDSALKGGQAETYGLDIKKKEKYFFDQDTFIDLMVIARTDYPELGRYLDSQVEMDTRLDQPIKDINLCHQSC
;
A
#
# COMPACT_ATOMS: atom_id res chain seq x y z
N MET A 1 -27.12 51.96 14.35
CA MET A 1 -25.73 51.61 14.73
C MET A 1 -25.65 50.29 15.50
N ASN A 2 -26.43 50.08 16.57
CA ASN A 2 -26.36 48.85 17.38
C ASN A 2 -26.74 47.54 16.65
N GLN A 3 -27.66 47.57 15.68
CA GLN A 3 -28.00 46.38 14.89
C GLN A 3 -26.91 45.97 13.88
N PHE A 4 -26.11 46.94 13.40
CA PHE A 4 -25.03 46.68 12.44
C PHE A 4 -23.82 46.04 13.13
N ILE A 5 -23.51 46.50 14.36
CA ILE A 5 -22.44 45.91 15.19
C ILE A 5 -22.79 44.47 15.58
N LEU A 6 -24.07 44.20 15.90
CA LEU A 6 -24.53 42.84 16.22
C LEU A 6 -24.44 41.90 14.99
N ALA A 7 -24.81 42.39 13.80
CA ALA A 7 -24.71 41.62 12.55
C ALA A 7 -23.24 41.31 12.18
N CYS A 8 -22.33 42.29 12.30
CA CYS A 8 -20.90 42.06 12.07
C CYS A 8 -20.28 41.10 13.10
N GLY A 9 -20.70 41.18 14.37
CA GLY A 9 -20.24 40.26 15.42
C GLY A 9 -20.66 38.81 15.16
N ILE A 10 -21.91 38.59 14.72
CA ILE A 10 -22.39 37.25 14.35
C ILE A 10 -21.67 36.73 13.09
N TYR A 11 -21.44 37.58 12.09
CA TYR A 11 -20.75 37.20 10.87
C TYR A 11 -19.29 36.80 11.15
N LEU A 12 -18.58 37.54 12.01
CA LEU A 12 -17.20 37.22 12.41
C LEU A 12 -17.11 35.96 13.27
N MET A 13 -18.09 35.72 14.16
CA MET A 13 -18.15 34.46 14.91
C MET A 13 -18.43 33.26 14.01
N LEU A 14 -19.36 33.39 13.05
CA LEU A 14 -19.64 32.33 12.09
C LEU A 14 -18.44 32.08 11.17
N PHE A 15 -17.75 33.14 10.72
CA PHE A 15 -16.55 33.02 9.90
C PHE A 15 -15.39 32.36 10.66
N SER A 16 -15.16 32.74 11.93
CA SER A 16 -14.15 32.09 12.78
C SER A 16 -14.48 30.63 13.10
N CYS A 17 -15.77 30.28 13.23
CA CYS A 17 -16.21 28.91 13.47
C CYS A 17 -16.07 28.05 12.21
N VAL A 18 -16.40 28.59 11.03
CA VAL A 18 -16.18 27.93 9.75
C VAL A 18 -14.69 27.73 9.48
N TYR A 19 -13.85 28.74 9.74
CA TYR A 19 -12.41 28.68 9.49
C TYR A 19 -11.71 27.63 10.38
N THR A 20 -12.07 27.56 11.67
CA THR A 20 -11.52 26.55 12.61
C THR A 20 -12.01 25.13 12.32
N LEU A 21 -13.20 24.97 11.73
CA LEU A 21 -13.70 23.67 11.26
C LEU A 21 -12.98 23.20 9.99
N THR A 22 -12.72 24.11 9.03
CA THR A 22 -11.97 23.79 7.82
C THR A 22 -10.50 23.48 8.07
N ASP A 23 -9.86 24.11 9.06
CA ASP A 23 -8.44 23.93 9.35
C ASP A 23 -8.16 22.59 10.08
N ARG A 24 -9.11 22.13 10.91
CA ARG A 24 -9.04 20.76 11.46
C ARG A 24 -9.32 19.68 10.42
N GLU A 25 -10.16 20.00 9.43
CA GLU A 25 -10.51 19.10 8.33
C GLU A 25 -9.36 18.95 7.34
N SER A 26 -8.66 20.02 6.99
CA SER A 26 -7.47 19.99 6.14
C SER A 26 -6.32 19.20 6.81
N PHE A 27 -6.10 19.38 8.11
CA PHE A 27 -5.02 18.69 8.83
C PHE A 27 -5.23 17.17 8.93
N PHE A 28 -6.48 16.75 9.23
CA PHE A 28 -6.82 15.33 9.29
C PHE A 28 -6.76 14.67 7.91
N GLN A 29 -7.22 15.38 6.88
CA GLN A 29 -7.16 14.92 5.49
C GLN A 29 -5.71 14.82 5.00
N GLN A 30 -4.87 15.83 5.24
CA GLN A 30 -3.47 15.84 4.83
C GLN A 30 -2.65 14.77 5.55
N GLY A 31 -2.88 14.54 6.85
CA GLY A 31 -2.17 13.50 7.61
C GLY A 31 -2.48 12.07 7.14
N LEU A 32 -3.73 11.80 6.74
CA LEU A 32 -4.15 10.52 6.17
C LEU A 32 -3.69 10.37 4.71
N ILE A 33 -3.82 11.41 3.88
CA ILE A 33 -3.39 11.40 2.47
C ILE A 33 -1.87 11.25 2.37
N ASN A 34 -1.10 12.05 3.12
CA ASN A 34 0.37 11.95 3.14
C ASN A 34 0.86 10.57 3.59
N TRP A 35 0.12 9.88 4.48
CA TRP A 35 0.46 8.50 4.84
C TRP A 35 0.11 7.52 3.73
N VAL A 36 -1.04 7.66 3.04
CA VAL A 36 -1.40 6.76 1.91
C VAL A 36 -0.39 6.88 0.76
N GLU A 37 0.08 8.09 0.46
CA GLU A 37 1.02 8.33 -0.63
C GLU A 37 2.44 7.86 -0.28
N ARG A 38 2.85 7.98 1.00
CA ARG A 38 4.21 7.63 1.47
C ARG A 38 4.34 6.24 2.10
N ASP A 39 3.26 5.57 2.51
CA ASP A 39 3.29 4.14 2.87
C ASP A 39 3.32 3.26 1.60
N THR A 40 3.79 3.81 0.47
CA THR A 40 4.46 3.07 -0.60
C THR A 40 5.77 2.47 -0.05
N PHE A 41 5.59 1.50 0.86
CA PHE A 41 6.49 0.43 1.26
C PHE A 41 7.94 0.80 1.50
N SER A 42 8.28 0.97 2.78
CA SER A 42 9.62 0.57 3.21
C SER A 42 9.71 -0.95 3.15
N ASN A 43 10.52 -1.40 2.18
CA ASN A 43 10.89 -2.79 1.91
C ASN A 43 11.62 -3.46 3.09
N SER A 44 12.02 -2.72 4.12
CA SER A 44 12.97 -3.22 5.12
C SER A 44 12.40 -4.31 6.06
N GLU A 45 11.08 -4.41 6.22
CA GLU A 45 10.46 -5.51 6.98
C GLU A 45 10.17 -6.75 6.10
N ILE A 46 10.11 -6.60 4.77
CA ILE A 46 9.77 -7.68 3.82
C ILE A 46 11.02 -8.27 3.14
N GLU A 47 12.14 -7.53 3.05
CA GLU A 47 13.39 -8.03 2.44
C GLU A 47 14.01 -9.25 3.14
N ASN A 48 13.61 -9.54 4.39
CA ASN A 48 13.99 -10.78 5.09
C ASN A 48 12.96 -11.92 4.97
N LEU A 49 11.86 -11.69 4.26
CA LEU A 49 10.80 -12.66 3.97
C LEU A 49 10.82 -13.00 2.47
N HIS A 50 11.98 -13.45 1.98
CA HIS A 50 11.96 -14.36 0.83
C HIS A 50 11.04 -15.52 1.17
N LEU A 51 10.02 -15.70 0.32
CA LEU A 51 9.09 -16.83 0.26
C LEU A 51 9.75 -18.08 0.83
N GLY A 52 9.19 -18.56 1.93
CA GLY A 52 9.72 -19.67 2.71
C GLY A 52 10.09 -20.85 1.81
N GLY A 53 11.32 -21.31 1.95
CA GLY A 53 11.82 -22.59 1.46
C GLY A 53 11.47 -22.89 0.01
N HIS A 54 12.41 -22.61 -0.90
CA HIS A 54 12.50 -23.35 -2.15
C HIS A 54 12.56 -24.86 -1.83
N SER A 55 11.38 -25.50 -1.77
CA SER A 55 11.30 -26.93 -1.85
C SER A 55 11.83 -27.31 -3.23
N THR A 56 12.84 -28.16 -3.29
CA THR A 56 13.45 -28.64 -4.53
C THR A 56 12.52 -29.59 -5.32
N HIS A 57 11.20 -29.42 -5.21
CA HIS A 57 10.20 -30.20 -5.90
C HIS A 57 9.94 -29.63 -7.29
N GLU A 58 10.46 -30.29 -8.33
CA GLU A 58 9.97 -30.27 -9.73
C GLU A 58 9.51 -28.89 -10.30
N THR A 59 10.19 -27.80 -9.94
CA THR A 59 9.90 -26.42 -10.37
C THR A 59 10.17 -26.16 -11.87
N GLY A 60 10.46 -27.20 -12.66
CA GLY A 60 10.80 -27.07 -14.07
C GLY A 60 9.59 -27.00 -15.02
N THR A 61 8.37 -27.28 -14.53
CA THR A 61 7.17 -27.28 -15.39
C THR A 61 6.41 -25.96 -15.32
N MET A 62 5.90 -25.49 -16.46
CA MET A 62 5.09 -24.26 -16.56
C MET A 62 3.87 -24.28 -15.63
N HIS A 63 3.25 -25.45 -15.48
CA HIS A 63 2.14 -25.65 -14.57
C HIS A 63 2.54 -25.43 -13.11
N GLY A 64 3.73 -25.86 -12.70
CA GLY A 64 4.27 -25.61 -11.36
C GLY A 64 4.42 -24.12 -11.08
N ARG A 65 5.04 -23.37 -12.00
CA ARG A 65 5.16 -21.91 -11.91
C ARG A 65 3.80 -21.22 -11.79
N PHE A 66 2.82 -21.63 -12.60
CA PHE A 66 1.48 -21.05 -12.54
C PHE A 66 0.82 -21.26 -11.16
N LYS A 67 0.93 -22.48 -10.61
CA LYS A 67 0.36 -22.84 -9.31
C LYS A 67 1.02 -22.09 -8.14
N GLU A 68 2.33 -21.85 -8.21
CA GLU A 68 3.06 -21.05 -7.21
C GLU A 68 2.57 -19.60 -7.13
N LEU A 69 2.02 -19.08 -8.23
CA LEU A 69 1.45 -17.73 -8.28
C LEU A 69 0.06 -17.65 -7.64
N GLU A 70 -0.69 -18.76 -7.51
CA GLU A 70 -2.06 -18.82 -7.00
C GLU A 70 -2.12 -18.77 -5.45
N ILE A 71 -1.92 -17.59 -4.87
CA ILE A 71 -1.87 -17.39 -3.39
C ILE A 71 -3.14 -16.73 -2.80
N PHE A 72 -4.10 -16.30 -3.63
CA PHE A 72 -5.27 -15.53 -3.18
C PHE A 72 -6.59 -16.31 -3.29
N GLY A 73 -7.11 -16.88 -2.19
CA GLY A 73 -8.50 -17.35 -2.10
C GLY A 73 -9.15 -16.99 -0.74
N PRO A 74 -10.47 -17.17 -0.55
CA PRO A 74 -11.15 -16.96 0.73
C PRO A 74 -10.47 -17.71 1.86
N LEU A 75 -10.33 -17.06 3.01
CA LEU A 75 -9.67 -17.69 4.17
C LEU A 75 -10.63 -18.63 4.91
N ASN A 76 -11.94 -18.38 4.84
CA ASN A 76 -12.98 -19.19 5.50
C ASN A 76 -13.50 -20.40 4.67
N GLY A 77 -12.97 -20.61 3.46
CA GLY A 77 -13.53 -21.59 2.52
C GLY A 77 -12.76 -22.91 2.45
N ALA A 78 -13.44 -24.03 2.69
CA ALA A 78 -13.01 -25.30 2.11
C ALA A 78 -13.24 -25.20 0.59
N PHE A 79 -12.17 -25.06 -0.18
CA PHE A 79 -12.27 -24.98 -1.64
C PHE A 79 -12.91 -26.28 -2.17
N LYS A 80 -14.10 -26.16 -2.77
CA LYS A 80 -14.52 -27.18 -3.73
C LYS A 80 -13.67 -26.95 -4.97
N HIS A 81 -12.57 -27.69 -5.09
CA HIS A 81 -11.84 -27.77 -6.36
C HIS A 81 -12.75 -28.44 -7.39
N GLU A 82 -13.63 -27.65 -8.00
CA GLU A 82 -14.27 -28.05 -9.24
C GLU A 82 -13.22 -27.87 -10.34
N THR A 83 -12.67 -28.99 -10.82
CA THR A 83 -11.84 -29.00 -12.03
C THR A 83 -12.70 -28.56 -13.22
N HIS A 84 -12.77 -27.26 -13.45
CA HIS A 84 -13.64 -26.60 -14.43
C HIS A 84 -13.21 -26.77 -15.90
N ALA A 85 -12.37 -27.76 -16.24
CA ALA A 85 -11.92 -27.98 -17.61
C ALA A 85 -13.08 -28.09 -18.62
N GLN A 86 -14.26 -28.57 -18.19
CA GLN A 86 -15.47 -28.63 -19.03
C GLN A 86 -16.45 -27.45 -18.83
N ALA A 87 -16.40 -26.75 -17.69
CA ALA A 87 -17.35 -25.67 -17.39
C ALA A 87 -16.92 -24.31 -17.97
N ALA A 88 -15.61 -24.03 -18.04
CA ALA A 88 -15.10 -22.79 -18.63
C ALA A 88 -15.40 -22.72 -20.15
N SER A 89 -15.24 -23.84 -20.85
CA SER A 89 -15.60 -23.96 -22.27
C SER A 89 -17.12 -23.84 -22.48
N ALA A 90 -17.94 -24.40 -21.58
CA ALA A 90 -19.39 -24.31 -21.68
C ALA A 90 -19.94 -22.89 -21.38
N GLN A 91 -19.41 -22.20 -20.35
CA GLN A 91 -19.81 -20.83 -20.00
C GLN A 91 -19.40 -19.79 -21.06
N MET A 92 -18.27 -19.98 -21.74
CA MET A 92 -17.89 -19.10 -22.86
C MET A 92 -18.81 -19.29 -24.07
N ILE A 93 -19.23 -20.52 -24.36
CA ILE A 93 -20.14 -20.82 -25.48
C ILE A 93 -21.57 -20.33 -25.17
N GLU A 94 -22.05 -20.43 -23.94
CA GLU A 94 -23.41 -20.00 -23.56
C GLU A 94 -23.57 -18.48 -23.48
N ASN A 95 -22.52 -17.73 -23.10
CA ASN A 95 -22.63 -16.28 -22.91
C ASN A 95 -22.46 -15.47 -24.20
N ASN A 96 -21.96 -16.05 -25.31
CA ASN A 96 -21.76 -15.29 -26.54
C ASN A 96 -21.76 -16.11 -27.85
N PRO A 97 -22.83 -16.87 -28.16
CA PRO A 97 -22.87 -17.77 -29.32
C PRO A 97 -22.86 -17.07 -30.70
N GLY A 98 -22.84 -15.73 -30.75
CA GLY A 98 -22.90 -14.93 -31.98
C GLY A 98 -21.67 -14.08 -32.29
N GLU A 99 -20.78 -13.86 -31.33
CA GLU A 99 -19.54 -13.13 -31.55
C GLU A 99 -18.42 -14.14 -31.83
N CYS A 100 -18.29 -14.56 -33.09
CA CYS A 100 -16.99 -15.01 -33.57
C CYS A 100 -16.06 -13.80 -33.47
N ILE A 101 -15.46 -13.60 -32.29
CA ILE A 101 -14.50 -12.52 -32.10
C ILE A 101 -13.42 -12.76 -33.14
N ASN A 102 -13.26 -11.78 -34.02
CA ASN A 102 -12.35 -11.90 -35.14
C ASN A 102 -10.94 -12.01 -34.55
N ASP A 103 -10.32 -13.19 -34.64
CA ASP A 103 -8.95 -13.45 -34.19
C ASP A 103 -8.00 -12.34 -34.63
N TRP A 104 -8.22 -11.83 -35.85
CA TRP A 104 -7.50 -10.70 -36.39
C TRP A 104 -7.64 -9.42 -35.55
N GLU A 105 -8.85 -9.03 -35.16
CA GLU A 105 -9.08 -7.81 -34.37
C GLU A 105 -8.35 -7.85 -33.04
N ILE A 106 -8.37 -9.00 -32.37
CA ILE A 106 -7.69 -9.12 -31.08
C ILE A 106 -6.17 -9.19 -31.28
N LEU A 107 -5.67 -9.89 -32.31
CA LEU A 107 -4.25 -9.85 -32.69
C LEU A 107 -3.79 -8.42 -32.95
N GLN A 108 -4.60 -7.62 -33.65
CA GLN A 108 -4.34 -6.20 -33.86
C GLN A 108 -4.30 -5.43 -32.53
N LYS A 109 -5.19 -5.71 -31.57
CA LYS A 109 -5.12 -5.09 -30.23
C LYS A 109 -3.81 -5.42 -29.52
N ILE A 110 -3.34 -6.67 -29.56
CA ILE A 110 -2.05 -7.05 -28.94
C ILE A 110 -0.88 -6.39 -29.68
N LEU A 111 -0.87 -6.41 -31.01
CA LEU A 111 0.16 -5.76 -31.82
C LEU A 111 0.22 -4.26 -31.55
N ASN A 112 -0.93 -3.61 -31.38
CA ASN A 112 -1.01 -2.20 -31.00
C ASN A 112 -0.39 -2.00 -29.61
N LEU A 113 -0.80 -2.75 -28.58
CA LEU A 113 -0.19 -2.65 -27.24
C LEU A 113 1.32 -2.90 -27.24
N ALA A 114 1.78 -3.89 -28.00
CA ALA A 114 3.20 -4.22 -28.13
C ALA A 114 3.99 -3.11 -28.82
N THR A 115 3.41 -2.48 -29.85
CA THR A 115 3.99 -1.32 -30.55
C THR A 115 4.03 -0.09 -29.65
N GLU A 116 2.95 0.15 -28.88
CA GLU A 116 2.88 1.28 -27.95
C GLU A 116 3.92 1.14 -26.84
N ALA A 117 4.09 -0.06 -26.27
CA ALA A 117 5.12 -0.33 -25.26
C ALA A 117 6.55 0.01 -25.74
N GLN A 118 6.82 -0.09 -27.04
CA GLN A 118 8.14 0.24 -27.61
C GLN A 118 8.45 1.74 -27.61
N LYS A 119 7.43 2.61 -27.46
CA LYS A 119 7.62 4.05 -27.30
C LYS A 119 8.16 4.42 -25.92
N TYR A 120 7.99 3.53 -24.95
CA TYR A 120 8.53 3.69 -23.60
C TYR A 120 10.00 3.26 -23.55
N GLY A 121 10.73 3.76 -22.55
CA GLY A 121 12.09 3.28 -22.24
C GLY A 121 12.08 2.05 -21.34
N GLY A 122 13.26 1.47 -21.12
CA GLY A 122 13.49 0.48 -20.06
C GLY A 122 12.76 -0.86 -20.23
N ALA A 123 12.10 -1.31 -19.16
CA ALA A 123 11.50 -2.64 -19.07
C ALA A 123 10.31 -2.81 -20.03
N LEU A 124 9.44 -1.79 -20.14
CA LEU A 124 8.26 -1.81 -21.03
C LEU A 124 8.63 -2.03 -22.49
N LYS A 125 9.67 -1.35 -22.99
CA LYS A 125 10.16 -1.52 -24.36
C LYS A 125 10.49 -2.99 -24.65
N THR A 126 11.28 -3.58 -23.76
CA THR A 126 11.76 -4.96 -23.88
C THR A 126 10.58 -5.94 -23.85
N LYS A 127 9.60 -5.70 -22.98
CA LYS A 127 8.37 -6.53 -22.91
C LYS A 127 7.54 -6.40 -24.20
N GLY A 128 7.39 -5.18 -24.72
CA GLY A 128 6.72 -4.92 -25.99
C GLY A 128 7.36 -5.64 -27.18
N GLU A 129 8.69 -5.63 -27.26
CA GLU A 129 9.45 -6.36 -28.28
C GLU A 129 9.23 -7.88 -28.18
N LYS A 130 9.28 -8.44 -26.96
CA LYS A 130 9.01 -9.87 -26.72
C LYS A 130 7.59 -10.27 -27.10
N LEU A 131 6.59 -9.48 -26.71
CA LEU A 131 5.20 -9.71 -27.07
C LEU A 131 5.00 -9.65 -28.59
N MET A 132 5.63 -8.68 -29.25
CA MET A 132 5.61 -8.54 -30.71
C MET A 132 6.19 -9.78 -31.41
N ILE A 133 7.29 -10.33 -30.90
CA ILE A 133 7.90 -11.55 -31.43
C ILE A 133 6.96 -12.74 -31.23
N ALA A 134 6.40 -12.91 -30.03
CA ALA A 134 5.44 -13.97 -29.73
C ALA A 134 4.22 -13.91 -30.67
N VAL A 135 3.71 -12.69 -30.93
CA VAL A 135 2.56 -12.49 -31.81
C VAL A 135 2.91 -12.68 -33.28
N LYS A 136 4.08 -12.26 -33.77
CA LYS A 136 4.46 -12.49 -35.17
C LYS A 136 4.60 -13.98 -35.54
N HIS A 137 4.92 -14.83 -34.56
CA HIS A 137 4.90 -16.27 -34.78
C HIS A 137 3.48 -16.85 -35.02
N LEU A 138 2.41 -16.13 -34.64
CA LEU A 138 1.02 -16.51 -34.95
C LEU A 138 0.73 -16.53 -36.45
N ASP A 139 1.21 -15.52 -37.17
CA ASP A 139 0.91 -15.31 -38.60
C ASP A 139 1.48 -16.44 -39.48
N ASN A 140 2.44 -17.21 -38.94
CA ASN A 140 3.11 -18.32 -39.61
C ASN A 140 2.47 -19.71 -39.32
N GLY A 141 1.34 -19.76 -38.61
CA GLY A 141 0.62 -21.02 -38.35
C GLY A 141 1.24 -21.91 -37.26
N VAL A 142 2.03 -21.34 -36.34
CA VAL A 142 2.57 -22.06 -35.18
C VAL A 142 1.47 -22.22 -34.12
N ASP A 143 1.39 -23.39 -33.49
CA ASP A 143 0.45 -23.69 -32.39
C ASP A 143 0.77 -22.84 -31.15
N LEU A 144 0.20 -21.63 -31.12
CA LEU A 144 0.50 -20.65 -30.09
C LEU A 144 -0.09 -20.97 -28.73
N PHE A 145 -1.11 -21.80 -28.74
CA PHE A 145 -1.80 -22.21 -27.54
C PHE A 145 -1.40 -23.63 -27.12
N LYS A 146 -0.11 -23.95 -27.26
CA LYS A 146 0.49 -25.17 -26.70
C LYS A 146 1.22 -24.88 -25.41
N ASN A 147 1.30 -25.91 -24.57
CA ASN A 147 2.17 -25.89 -23.41
C ASN A 147 3.63 -25.65 -23.84
N GLY A 148 4.33 -24.76 -23.15
CA GLY A 148 5.69 -24.31 -23.45
C GLY A 148 5.80 -23.29 -24.58
N SER A 149 4.69 -22.77 -25.10
CA SER A 149 4.73 -21.72 -26.13
C SER A 149 5.31 -20.40 -25.60
N GLU A 150 5.83 -19.57 -26.50
CA GLU A 150 6.27 -18.20 -26.17
C GLU A 150 5.15 -17.36 -25.56
N LEU A 151 3.88 -17.62 -25.94
CA LEU A 151 2.75 -16.92 -25.36
C LEU A 151 2.49 -17.36 -23.92
N GLU A 152 2.54 -18.66 -23.62
CA GLU A 152 2.43 -19.13 -22.24
C GLU A 152 3.54 -18.56 -21.36
N MET A 153 4.79 -18.59 -21.87
CA MET A 153 5.93 -17.96 -21.22
C MET A 153 5.68 -16.48 -20.94
N PHE A 154 5.10 -15.76 -21.90
CA PHE A 154 4.75 -14.37 -21.73
C PHE A 154 3.69 -14.17 -20.63
N ILE A 155 2.62 -14.98 -20.63
CA ILE A 155 1.56 -14.94 -19.61
C ILE A 155 2.15 -15.16 -18.22
N ILE A 156 2.99 -16.19 -18.05
CA ILE A 156 3.61 -16.48 -16.75
C ILE A 156 4.52 -15.34 -16.31
N ASN A 157 5.39 -14.84 -17.18
CA ASN A 157 6.29 -13.74 -16.83
C ASN A 157 5.51 -12.47 -16.47
N ALA A 158 4.42 -12.17 -17.18
CA ALA A 158 3.55 -11.04 -16.84
C ALA A 158 2.88 -11.21 -15.47
N LEU A 159 2.42 -12.42 -15.14
CA LEU A 159 1.87 -12.72 -13.82
C LEU A 159 2.93 -12.64 -12.71
N GLU A 160 4.15 -13.14 -12.95
CA GLU A 160 5.29 -13.02 -12.03
C GLU A 160 5.64 -11.56 -11.78
N ASP A 161 5.72 -10.74 -12.83
CA ASP A 161 5.94 -9.31 -12.67
C ASP A 161 4.84 -8.66 -11.81
N LEU A 162 3.58 -9.03 -12.01
CA LEU A 162 2.46 -8.50 -11.22
C LEU A 162 2.52 -8.89 -9.75
N GLN A 163 3.21 -9.97 -9.37
CA GLN A 163 3.44 -10.32 -7.97
C GLN A 163 4.39 -9.35 -7.27
N ARG A 164 5.29 -8.71 -8.02
CA ARG A 164 6.30 -7.80 -7.45
C ARG A 164 5.65 -6.57 -6.83
N GLU A 165 6.10 -6.21 -5.63
CA GLU A 165 5.64 -5.02 -4.91
C GLU A 165 6.22 -3.73 -5.50
N ASP A 166 7.45 -3.77 -6.01
CA ASP A 166 8.17 -2.63 -6.60
C ASP A 166 7.77 -2.31 -8.05
N LEU A 167 6.81 -3.05 -8.62
CA LEU A 167 6.36 -2.85 -9.99
C LEU A 167 5.63 -1.50 -10.11
N LYS A 168 6.17 -0.62 -10.95
CA LYS A 168 5.58 0.69 -11.24
C LYS A 168 4.15 0.56 -11.77
N VAL A 169 3.33 1.58 -11.50
CA VAL A 169 1.90 1.57 -11.84
C VAL A 169 1.69 1.44 -13.36
N ASP A 170 2.49 2.11 -14.17
CA ASP A 170 2.44 2.00 -15.64
C ASP A 170 2.79 0.58 -16.12
N GLU A 171 3.85 -0.02 -15.57
CA GLU A 171 4.22 -1.41 -15.88
C GLU A 171 3.13 -2.41 -15.47
N ARG A 172 2.49 -2.18 -14.32
CA ARG A 172 1.38 -2.98 -13.80
C ARG A 172 0.16 -2.89 -14.72
N LEU A 173 -0.26 -1.68 -15.07
CA LEU A 173 -1.39 -1.45 -15.97
C LEU A 173 -1.16 -2.04 -17.36
N TRP A 174 0.07 -1.95 -17.87
CA TRP A 174 0.42 -2.56 -19.14
C TRP A 174 0.30 -4.09 -19.11
N ASN A 175 0.90 -4.74 -18.10
CA ASN A 175 0.79 -6.19 -17.91
C ASN A 175 -0.68 -6.63 -17.79
N LEU A 176 -1.49 -5.93 -16.99
CA LEU A 176 -2.92 -6.21 -16.85
C LEU A 176 -3.69 -6.04 -18.16
N SER A 177 -3.37 -5.01 -18.96
CA SER A 177 -4.00 -4.80 -20.28
C SER A 177 -3.70 -5.96 -21.23
N VAL A 178 -2.45 -6.43 -21.27
CA VAL A 178 -2.06 -7.58 -22.09
C VAL A 178 -2.78 -8.84 -21.61
N LEU A 179 -2.77 -9.11 -20.30
CA LEU A 179 -3.43 -10.29 -19.75
C LEU A 179 -4.95 -10.26 -19.94
N GLN A 180 -5.60 -9.10 -19.84
CA GLN A 180 -7.04 -8.95 -20.10
C GLN A 180 -7.37 -9.32 -21.55
N ILE A 181 -6.58 -8.85 -22.50
CA ILE A 181 -6.75 -9.19 -23.92
C ILE A 181 -6.47 -10.67 -24.14
N LEU A 182 -5.37 -11.22 -23.60
CA LEU A 182 -5.04 -12.64 -23.74
C LEU A 182 -6.08 -13.56 -23.11
N GLN A 183 -6.62 -13.19 -21.95
CA GLN A 183 -7.67 -13.93 -21.26
C GLN A 183 -8.94 -14.04 -22.10
N SER A 184 -9.24 -13.06 -22.95
CA SER A 184 -10.37 -13.14 -23.87
C SER A 184 -10.23 -14.24 -24.94
N PHE A 185 -9.02 -14.79 -25.13
CA PHE A 185 -8.78 -15.95 -26.01
C PHE A 185 -8.78 -17.30 -25.27
N LEU A 186 -8.82 -17.31 -23.94
CA LEU A 186 -8.63 -18.53 -23.16
C LEU A 186 -9.95 -19.08 -22.60
N PRO A 187 -10.16 -20.40 -22.60
CA PRO A 187 -9.22 -21.44 -23.04
C PRO A 187 -9.19 -21.59 -24.57
N ARG A 188 -8.00 -21.79 -25.13
CA ARG A 188 -7.80 -22.19 -26.53
C ARG A 188 -6.62 -23.14 -26.61
N GLY A 189 -6.72 -24.17 -27.46
CA GLY A 189 -5.71 -25.23 -27.50
C GLY A 189 -5.51 -25.90 -26.14
N GLU A 190 -4.26 -25.95 -25.69
CA GLU A 190 -3.82 -26.49 -24.39
C GLU A 190 -3.68 -25.41 -23.31
N LEU A 191 -3.73 -24.11 -23.66
CA LEU A 191 -3.55 -23.03 -22.68
C LEU A 191 -4.79 -22.86 -21.81
N GLN A 192 -4.57 -22.93 -20.51
CA GLN A 192 -5.60 -22.76 -19.50
C GLN A 192 -5.89 -21.28 -19.27
N ALA A 193 -7.16 -20.96 -19.04
CA ALA A 193 -7.57 -19.63 -18.62
C ALA A 193 -6.95 -19.28 -17.27
N ILE A 194 -6.56 -18.02 -17.11
CA ILE A 194 -6.13 -17.49 -15.82
C ILE A 194 -7.32 -17.57 -14.88
N ARG A 195 -7.17 -18.19 -13.71
CA ARG A 195 -8.24 -18.17 -12.71
C ARG A 195 -8.39 -16.74 -12.19
N LEU A 196 -9.57 -16.19 -12.38
CA LEU A 196 -9.89 -14.82 -11.96
C LEU A 196 -10.68 -14.83 -10.65
N ASP A 197 -11.64 -15.75 -10.49
CA ASP A 197 -12.56 -15.71 -9.36
C ASP A 197 -11.98 -16.38 -8.10
N PRO A 198 -11.61 -15.59 -7.07
CA PRO A 198 -11.07 -16.12 -5.83
C PRO A 198 -12.07 -17.03 -5.10
N THR A 199 -13.38 -16.88 -5.31
CA THR A 199 -14.39 -17.73 -4.66
C THR A 199 -14.38 -19.18 -5.17
N THR A 200 -13.79 -19.42 -6.35
CA THR A 200 -13.67 -20.74 -6.96
C THR A 200 -12.36 -21.45 -6.64
N GLY A 201 -11.39 -20.73 -6.07
CA GLY A 201 -10.06 -21.26 -5.77
C GLY A 201 -9.03 -20.15 -5.61
N PRO A 202 -7.81 -20.48 -5.17
CA PRO A 202 -6.71 -19.52 -5.13
C PRO A 202 -6.43 -18.92 -6.51
N VAL A 203 -6.16 -17.62 -6.56
CA VAL A 203 -5.80 -16.87 -7.78
C VAL A 203 -4.48 -16.14 -7.59
N SER A 204 -3.86 -15.75 -8.69
CA SER A 204 -2.67 -14.89 -8.65
C SER A 204 -3.02 -13.44 -8.35
N ARG A 205 -2.02 -12.62 -7.98
CA ARG A 205 -2.24 -11.18 -7.79
C ARG A 205 -2.82 -10.54 -9.04
N GLY A 206 -2.23 -10.84 -10.20
CA GLY A 206 -2.75 -10.40 -11.49
C GLY A 206 -4.16 -10.93 -11.78
N GLY A 207 -4.45 -12.18 -11.42
CA GLY A 207 -5.81 -12.75 -11.52
C GLY A 207 -6.83 -12.00 -10.66
N LEU A 208 -6.47 -11.64 -9.44
CA LEU A 208 -7.29 -10.84 -8.53
C LEU A 208 -7.48 -9.41 -9.07
N GLU A 209 -6.42 -8.75 -9.53
CA GLU A 209 -6.50 -7.42 -10.15
C GLU A 209 -7.43 -7.43 -11.37
N LEU A 210 -7.33 -8.44 -12.24
CA LEU A 210 -8.22 -8.64 -13.40
C LEU A 210 -9.68 -8.92 -12.98
N PHE A 211 -9.90 -9.71 -11.93
CA PHE A 211 -11.23 -9.97 -11.41
C PHE A 211 -11.86 -8.71 -10.82
N LEU A 212 -11.10 -7.98 -10.01
CA LEU A 212 -11.47 -6.69 -9.45
C LEU A 212 -11.52 -5.60 -10.52
N SER A 213 -11.13 -5.84 -11.78
CA SER A 213 -11.22 -4.87 -12.87
C SER A 213 -12.11 -5.25 -14.05
N LYS A 214 -12.61 -6.50 -14.16
CA LYS A 214 -13.61 -7.02 -15.15
C LYS A 214 -14.60 -6.02 -15.79
N ASP A 215 -15.23 -5.12 -15.03
CA ASP A 215 -16.18 -4.13 -15.56
C ASP A 215 -15.51 -2.89 -16.22
N ASN A 216 -14.17 -2.86 -16.32
CA ASN A 216 -13.39 -1.81 -16.97
C ASN A 216 -12.50 -2.39 -18.06
N ASP A 217 -12.37 -1.64 -19.14
CA ASP A 217 -11.46 -1.94 -20.23
C ASP A 217 -10.13 -1.22 -19.99
N PHE A 218 -9.12 -1.95 -19.49
CA PHE A 218 -7.77 -1.38 -19.30
C PHE A 218 -7.12 -1.00 -20.63
N SER A 219 -7.43 -1.76 -21.69
CA SER A 219 -6.89 -1.54 -23.04
C SER A 219 -7.23 -0.13 -23.52
N ARG A 220 -8.45 0.34 -23.24
CA ARG A 220 -8.90 1.66 -23.64
C ARG A 220 -8.12 2.78 -22.93
N LEU A 221 -7.88 2.61 -21.63
CA LEU A 221 -7.18 3.60 -20.82
C LEU A 221 -5.70 3.73 -21.21
N TRP A 222 -5.08 2.61 -21.58
CA TRP A 222 -3.72 2.62 -22.09
C TRP A 222 -3.62 3.34 -23.43
N ILE A 223 -4.53 3.04 -24.37
CA ILE A 223 -4.51 3.63 -25.72
C ILE A 223 -4.81 5.13 -25.68
N GLU A 224 -5.76 5.58 -24.86
CA GLU A 224 -6.14 7.00 -24.72
C GLU A 224 -5.05 7.83 -24.02
N GLY A 225 -4.37 7.28 -23.00
CA GLY A 225 -3.27 7.97 -22.32
C GLY A 225 -2.11 8.28 -23.27
N VAL A 226 -1.70 7.32 -24.10
CA VAL A 226 -0.53 7.46 -24.99
C VAL A 226 -0.79 8.36 -26.18
N SER A 227 -2.00 8.32 -26.74
CA SER A 227 -2.36 9.14 -27.91
C SER A 227 -2.36 10.65 -27.59
N SER A 228 -2.42 11.02 -26.31
CA SER A 228 -2.30 12.42 -25.87
C SER A 228 -0.87 12.96 -25.88
N GLY A 229 0.16 12.11 -25.97
CA GLY A 229 1.57 12.52 -25.89
C GLY A 229 2.00 13.10 -24.53
N ILE A 230 1.10 13.15 -23.56
CA ILE A 230 1.36 13.58 -22.19
C ILE A 230 1.66 12.30 -21.39
N LEU A 231 2.93 11.91 -21.37
CA LEU A 231 3.41 10.76 -20.59
C LEU A 231 3.12 10.91 -19.08
N ASP A 232 2.97 12.15 -18.60
CA ASP A 232 2.92 12.46 -17.17
C ASP A 232 1.51 12.42 -16.56
N SER A 233 0.46 12.16 -17.36
CA SER A 233 -0.89 12.04 -16.82
C SER A 233 -1.67 10.97 -17.57
N PHE A 234 -1.48 9.71 -17.19
CA PHE A 234 -2.61 8.77 -17.32
C PHE A 234 -3.81 9.47 -16.68
N PRO A 235 -4.99 9.52 -17.33
CA PRO A 235 -6.18 10.02 -16.66
C PRO A 235 -6.31 9.19 -15.39
N GLU A 236 -6.17 9.85 -14.24
CA GLU A 236 -6.29 9.25 -12.91
C GLU A 236 -7.72 8.73 -12.82
N ASN A 237 -7.93 7.52 -13.34
CA ASN A 237 -9.16 6.81 -13.13
C ASN A 237 -9.06 6.35 -11.68
N ASP A 238 -9.53 7.19 -10.76
CA ASP A 238 -9.56 6.96 -9.32
C ASP A 238 -10.01 5.54 -9.00
N TYR A 239 -10.92 5.00 -9.82
CA TYR A 239 -11.44 3.65 -9.71
C TYR A 239 -10.38 2.56 -9.93
N ILE A 240 -9.49 2.72 -10.91
CA ILE A 240 -8.42 1.74 -11.15
C ILE A 240 -7.33 1.87 -10.12
N ILE A 241 -6.98 3.09 -9.75
CA ILE A 241 -6.05 3.34 -8.67
C ILE A 241 -6.58 2.68 -7.38
N GLU A 242 -7.88 2.82 -7.10
CA GLU A 242 -8.54 2.15 -5.98
C GLU A 242 -8.39 0.63 -6.05
N ILE A 243 -8.67 0.00 -7.19
CA ILE A 243 -8.51 -1.46 -7.36
C ILE A 243 -7.08 -1.91 -7.07
N LEU A 244 -6.09 -1.23 -7.66
CA LEU A 244 -4.69 -1.59 -7.46
C LEU A 244 -4.29 -1.46 -5.99
N LYS A 245 -4.73 -0.38 -5.33
CA LYS A 245 -4.53 -0.15 -3.89
C LYS A 245 -5.28 -1.14 -3.02
N GLN A 246 -6.46 -1.59 -3.44
CA GLN A 246 -7.25 -2.60 -2.76
C GLN A 246 -6.54 -3.95 -2.80
N VAL A 247 -6.02 -4.38 -3.95
CA VAL A 247 -5.26 -5.65 -4.05
C VAL A 247 -3.99 -5.58 -3.21
N GLU A 248 -3.26 -4.47 -3.29
CA GLU A 248 -2.08 -4.22 -2.46
C GLU A 248 -2.39 -4.30 -0.96
N LEU A 249 -3.52 -3.72 -0.52
CA LEU A 249 -4.02 -3.85 0.84
C LEU A 249 -4.30 -5.32 1.22
N ILE A 250 -4.96 -6.07 0.34
CA ILE A 250 -5.27 -7.50 0.57
C ILE A 250 -3.98 -8.32 0.69
N VAL A 251 -3.01 -8.12 -0.21
CA VAL A 251 -1.68 -8.77 -0.16
C VAL A 251 -1.01 -8.50 1.18
N ASN A 252 -0.99 -7.24 1.60
CA ASN A 252 -0.37 -6.83 2.86
C ASN A 252 -1.00 -7.45 4.09
N ILE A 253 -2.33 -7.46 4.11
CA ILE A 253 -3.08 -8.10 5.19
C ILE A 253 -2.66 -9.56 5.22
N ARG A 254 -2.76 -10.28 4.10
CA ARG A 254 -2.45 -11.71 4.04
C ARG A 254 -1.02 -12.06 4.43
N ASN A 255 -0.02 -11.33 3.93
CA ASN A 255 1.39 -11.52 4.31
C ASN A 255 1.58 -11.36 5.83
N LYS A 256 0.89 -10.39 6.43
CA LYS A 256 0.89 -10.17 7.88
C LYS A 256 0.12 -11.23 8.65
N LEU A 257 -0.95 -11.77 8.07
CA LEU A 257 -1.78 -12.81 8.68
C LEU A 257 -1.07 -14.17 8.67
N GLN A 258 -0.27 -14.48 7.66
CA GLN A 258 0.52 -15.72 7.60
C GLN A 258 1.51 -15.86 8.76
N LEU A 259 1.91 -14.74 9.38
CA LEU A 259 2.81 -14.71 10.55
C LEU A 259 2.06 -14.87 11.89
N SER A 260 0.72 -14.85 11.89
CA SER A 260 -0.11 -14.91 13.11
C SER A 260 -0.70 -16.30 13.30
N GLU A 261 -0.53 -16.89 14.49
CA GLU A 261 -0.99 -18.26 14.79
C GLU A 261 -2.53 -18.42 14.82
N ALA A 262 -3.27 -17.33 15.03
CA ALA A 262 -4.73 -17.36 14.98
C ALA A 262 -5.29 -16.01 14.47
N LEU A 263 -6.25 -16.08 13.55
CA LEU A 263 -7.00 -14.93 13.07
C LEU A 263 -8.38 -14.94 13.70
N SER A 264 -8.88 -13.78 14.08
CA SER A 264 -10.29 -13.64 14.46
C SER A 264 -11.19 -13.93 13.24
N PRO A 265 -12.30 -14.65 13.44
CA PRO A 265 -13.30 -14.84 12.39
C PRO A 265 -13.79 -13.51 11.80
N THR A 266 -13.87 -12.46 12.62
CA THR A 266 -14.28 -11.12 12.20
C THR A 266 -13.32 -10.52 11.18
N LEU A 267 -12.01 -10.62 11.39
CA LEU A 267 -11.02 -10.11 10.43
C LEU A 267 -11.04 -10.90 9.12
N ILE A 268 -11.23 -12.22 9.19
CA ILE A 268 -11.39 -13.04 8.00
C ILE A 268 -12.61 -12.59 7.19
N GLU A 269 -13.76 -12.41 7.83
CA GLU A 269 -14.96 -11.95 7.15
C GLU A 269 -14.80 -10.56 6.52
N ILE A 270 -13.98 -9.69 7.13
CA ILE A 270 -13.62 -8.37 6.58
C ILE A 270 -12.71 -8.54 5.35
N ASP A 271 -11.67 -9.39 5.40
CA ASP A 271 -10.79 -9.71 4.25
C ASP A 271 -11.58 -10.29 3.09
N ASP A 272 -12.44 -11.28 3.35
CA ASP A 272 -13.31 -11.88 2.35
C ASP A 272 -14.31 -10.87 1.75
N SER A 273 -14.69 -9.83 2.51
CA SER A 273 -15.55 -8.74 2.00
C SER A 273 -14.80 -7.74 1.11
N LEU A 274 -13.51 -7.53 1.35
CA LEU A 274 -12.60 -6.82 0.43
C LEU A 274 -12.34 -7.66 -0.82
N ILE A 275 -12.36 -8.98 -0.66
CA ILE A 275 -12.51 -10.02 -1.68
C ILE A 275 -13.34 -9.66 -2.92
N GLN A 276 -14.59 -9.37 -2.58
CA GLN A 276 -15.73 -9.50 -3.47
C GLN A 276 -16.00 -8.14 -4.10
N ARG A 277 -15.53 -7.89 -5.32
CA ARG A 277 -15.64 -6.57 -5.98
C ARG A 277 -17.03 -5.91 -5.95
N SER A 278 -18.10 -6.69 -6.17
CA SER A 278 -19.48 -6.19 -6.15
C SER A 278 -19.89 -5.56 -4.81
N SER A 279 -19.11 -5.84 -3.76
CA SER A 279 -19.17 -5.26 -2.43
C SER A 279 -18.94 -3.74 -2.44
N LEU A 280 -17.83 -3.25 -2.99
CA LEU A 280 -17.38 -1.88 -2.73
C LEU A 280 -18.04 -0.82 -3.64
N SER A 281 -18.61 -1.22 -4.78
CA SER A 281 -19.51 -0.35 -5.54
C SER A 281 -20.82 -0.05 -4.79
N ASN A 282 -21.17 -0.84 -3.77
CA ASN A 282 -22.39 -0.66 -3.00
C ASN A 282 -22.10 0.15 -1.70
N PRO A 283 -22.64 1.37 -1.58
CA PRO A 283 -22.48 2.21 -0.39
C PRO A 283 -22.88 1.53 0.93
N ALA A 284 -23.87 0.64 0.91
CA ALA A 284 -24.33 -0.05 2.10
C ALA A 284 -23.29 -1.05 2.61
N ILE A 285 -22.60 -1.75 1.71
CA ILE A 285 -21.59 -2.73 2.07
C ILE A 285 -20.32 -2.02 2.54
N VAL A 286 -19.90 -0.97 1.84
CA VAL A 286 -18.81 -0.08 2.27
C VAL A 286 -19.05 0.45 3.71
N LYS A 287 -20.26 0.94 3.98
CA LYS A 287 -20.65 1.39 5.33
C LYS A 287 -20.62 0.26 6.35
N SER A 288 -21.13 -0.92 6.00
CA SER A 288 -21.13 -2.12 6.85
C SER A 288 -19.70 -2.53 7.21
N LEU A 289 -18.83 -2.64 6.20
CA LEU A 289 -17.42 -2.97 6.35
C LEU A 289 -16.72 -1.96 7.27
N THR A 290 -16.96 -0.66 7.04
CA THR A 290 -16.43 0.42 7.89
C THR A 290 -16.86 0.27 9.35
N LEU A 291 -18.16 0.05 9.60
CA LEU A 291 -18.68 -0.10 10.96
C LEU A 291 -18.11 -1.35 11.64
N LYS A 292 -18.05 -2.46 10.92
CA LYS A 292 -17.53 -3.74 11.42
C LYS A 292 -16.05 -3.64 11.77
N SER A 293 -15.25 -2.99 10.93
CA SER A 293 -13.83 -2.75 11.22
C SER A 293 -13.64 -1.88 12.45
N MET A 294 -14.44 -0.83 12.62
CA MET A 294 -14.38 0.02 13.83
C MET A 294 -14.85 -0.73 15.08
N GLN A 295 -15.90 -1.54 14.99
CA GLN A 295 -16.39 -2.35 16.10
C GLN A 295 -15.34 -3.35 16.55
N HIS A 296 -14.78 -4.12 15.62
CA HIS A 296 -13.75 -5.13 15.90
C HIS A 296 -12.51 -4.49 16.52
N MET A 297 -12.07 -3.33 16.03
CA MET A 297 -10.94 -2.60 16.61
C MET A 297 -11.15 -2.16 18.07
N ASN A 298 -12.40 -2.01 18.52
CA ASN A 298 -12.72 -1.65 19.90
C ASN A 298 -12.89 -2.86 20.84
N GLU A 299 -12.86 -4.08 20.31
CA GLU A 299 -12.93 -5.28 21.14
C GLU A 299 -11.62 -5.45 21.92
N LYS A 300 -11.73 -5.71 23.23
CA LYS A 300 -10.55 -5.88 24.11
C LYS A 300 -9.67 -7.08 23.70
N THR A 301 -10.24 -8.00 22.93
CA THR A 301 -9.59 -9.22 22.44
C THR A 301 -8.85 -9.03 21.13
N THR A 302 -9.01 -7.89 20.46
CA THR A 302 -8.36 -7.62 19.17
C THR A 302 -6.88 -7.37 19.38
N SER A 303 -6.06 -8.19 18.72
CA SER A 303 -4.61 -8.07 18.86
C SER A 303 -4.11 -6.76 18.26
N THR A 304 -2.95 -6.29 18.71
CA THR A 304 -2.33 -5.09 18.11
C THR A 304 -2.18 -5.25 16.60
N GLN A 305 -1.77 -6.43 16.12
CA GLN A 305 -1.57 -6.71 14.70
C GLN A 305 -2.89 -6.64 13.90
N GLU A 306 -3.98 -7.22 14.42
CA GLU A 306 -5.30 -7.11 13.79
C GLU A 306 -5.77 -5.66 13.74
N THR A 307 -5.59 -4.91 14.83
CA THR A 307 -5.88 -3.46 14.87
C THR A 307 -5.12 -2.70 13.77
N ARG A 308 -3.88 -3.09 13.45
CA ARG A 308 -3.12 -2.50 12.32
C ARG A 308 -3.78 -2.76 10.98
N CYS A 309 -4.16 -4.02 10.74
CA CYS A 309 -4.84 -4.42 9.51
C CYS A 309 -6.18 -3.69 9.37
N LEU A 310 -7.00 -3.67 10.42
CA LEU A 310 -8.29 -2.98 10.43
C LEU A 310 -8.15 -1.48 10.17
N PHE A 311 -7.13 -0.83 10.73
CA PHE A 311 -6.91 0.57 10.47
C PHE A 311 -6.53 0.83 9.00
N ARG A 312 -5.64 0.01 8.44
CA ARG A 312 -5.28 0.09 7.00
C ARG A 312 -6.51 -0.04 6.11
N ILE A 313 -7.42 -0.94 6.45
CA ILE A 313 -8.70 -1.10 5.76
C ILE A 313 -9.54 0.18 5.88
N LEU A 314 -9.70 0.73 7.09
CA LEU A 314 -10.46 1.96 7.30
C LEU A 314 -9.87 3.15 6.55
N GLN A 315 -8.55 3.21 6.42
CA GLN A 315 -7.87 4.26 5.67
C GLN A 315 -8.07 4.14 4.16
N HIS A 316 -7.99 2.93 3.61
CA HIS A 316 -8.37 2.68 2.23
C HIS A 316 -9.82 3.13 1.98
N LEU A 317 -10.73 2.70 2.86
CA LEU A 317 -12.15 3.06 2.78
C LEU A 317 -12.38 4.58 2.91
N TRP A 318 -11.65 5.25 3.80
CA TRP A 318 -11.70 6.71 3.98
C TRP A 318 -11.29 7.47 2.71
N THR A 319 -10.22 6.98 2.06
CA THR A 319 -9.58 7.62 0.91
C THR A 319 -10.51 7.57 -0.28
N PHE A 320 -10.96 6.37 -0.66
CA PHE A 320 -11.70 6.16 -1.90
C PHE A 320 -13.22 6.27 -1.77
N PHE A 321 -13.80 6.16 -0.56
CA PHE A 321 -15.25 6.10 -0.39
C PHE A 321 -15.81 7.22 0.52
N PRO A 322 -16.49 8.24 -0.04
CA PRO A 322 -17.01 9.38 0.72
C PRO A 322 -17.97 9.01 1.87
N ASN A 323 -18.73 7.92 1.73
CA ASN A 323 -19.65 7.46 2.76
C ASN A 323 -18.92 6.89 3.99
N SER A 324 -17.82 6.16 3.77
CA SER A 324 -16.93 5.72 4.85
C SER A 324 -16.30 6.89 5.56
N ARG A 325 -15.86 7.91 4.81
CA ARG A 325 -15.30 9.15 5.36
C ARG A 325 -16.23 9.79 6.39
N ARG A 326 -17.50 9.98 6.04
CA ARG A 326 -18.52 10.53 6.97
C ARG A 326 -18.73 9.63 8.19
N CYS A 327 -18.81 8.32 7.97
CA CYS A 327 -18.99 7.33 9.03
C CYS A 327 -17.83 7.35 10.04
N ILE A 328 -16.59 7.27 9.55
CA ILE A 328 -15.38 7.28 10.37
C ILE A 328 -15.28 8.60 11.14
N LYS A 329 -15.47 9.76 10.47
CA LYS A 329 -15.40 11.09 11.12
C LYS A 329 -16.31 11.17 12.33
N THR A 330 -17.56 10.70 12.18
CA THR A 330 -18.56 10.72 13.24
C THR A 330 -18.16 9.83 14.43
N ASN A 331 -17.50 8.70 14.16
CA ASN A 331 -17.08 7.74 15.20
C ASN A 331 -15.75 8.11 15.87
N VAL A 332 -14.80 8.73 15.15
CA VAL A 332 -13.52 9.24 15.71
C VAL A 332 -13.80 10.23 16.83
N ASP A 333 -14.73 11.15 16.61
CA ASP A 333 -15.05 12.19 17.60
C ASP A 333 -15.76 11.62 18.84
N ALA A 334 -16.52 10.53 18.66
CA ALA A 334 -17.29 9.89 19.73
C ALA A 334 -16.49 8.83 20.52
N ASN A 335 -15.43 8.25 19.94
CA ASN A 335 -14.72 7.12 20.51
C ASN A 335 -13.27 7.47 20.87
N HIS A 336 -12.99 7.49 22.17
CA HIS A 336 -11.66 7.81 22.71
C HIS A 336 -10.56 6.85 22.23
N HIS A 337 -10.83 5.54 22.14
CA HIS A 337 -9.85 4.56 21.69
C HIS A 337 -9.50 4.78 20.22
N PHE A 338 -10.50 5.00 19.37
CA PHE A 338 -10.30 5.29 17.96
C PHE A 338 -9.53 6.59 17.74
N LYS A 339 -9.83 7.62 18.54
CA LYS A 339 -9.08 8.89 18.55
C LYS A 339 -7.61 8.68 18.93
N GLN A 340 -7.32 7.80 19.89
CA GLN A 340 -5.94 7.46 20.24
C GLN A 340 -5.20 6.75 19.11
N ILE A 341 -5.83 5.76 18.47
CA ILE A 341 -5.25 5.04 17.32
C ILE A 341 -4.98 6.00 16.17
N SER A 342 -5.94 6.87 15.85
CA SER A 342 -5.78 7.88 14.80
C SER A 342 -4.60 8.82 15.08
N LYS A 343 -4.39 9.23 16.33
CA LYS A 343 -3.25 10.07 16.71
C LYS A 343 -1.92 9.34 16.55
N ILE A 344 -1.84 8.08 16.98
CA ILE A 344 -0.64 7.25 16.84
C ILE A 344 -0.20 7.23 15.38
N ILE A 345 -1.16 7.02 14.46
CA ILE A 345 -0.85 6.83 13.05
C ILE A 345 -0.52 8.16 12.36
N GLN A 346 -1.19 9.25 12.74
CA GLN A 346 -0.82 10.60 12.30
C GLN A 346 0.60 10.98 12.75
N CYS A 347 0.96 10.64 13.98
CA CYS A 347 2.31 10.86 14.47
C CYS A 347 3.30 10.01 13.67
N GLN A 348 3.03 8.71 13.49
CA GLN A 348 3.86 7.81 12.67
C GLN A 348 4.03 8.33 11.24
N SER A 349 2.98 8.85 10.60
CA SER A 349 3.07 9.34 9.22
C SER A 349 3.99 10.54 9.06
N LYS A 350 4.09 11.36 10.08
CA LYS A 350 5.05 12.47 10.12
C LYS A 350 6.45 12.00 10.43
N LEU A 351 6.63 11.08 11.39
CA LEU A 351 7.96 10.64 11.83
C LEU A 351 8.65 9.71 10.85
N LYS A 352 7.91 8.76 10.26
CA LYS A 352 8.45 7.66 9.46
C LYS A 352 9.38 8.10 8.32
N PRO A 353 9.03 9.09 7.47
CA PRO A 353 9.92 9.53 6.39
C PRO A 353 11.26 10.08 6.90
N HIS A 354 11.23 10.79 8.03
CA HIS A 354 12.45 11.32 8.64
C HIS A 354 13.29 10.20 9.26
N ILE A 355 12.66 9.20 9.88
CA ILE A 355 13.35 8.01 10.40
C ILE A 355 14.00 7.23 9.25
N GLU A 356 13.28 6.97 8.16
CA GLU A 356 13.78 6.20 7.01
C GLU A 356 14.94 6.92 6.32
N GLN A 357 14.75 8.20 5.97
CA GLN A 357 15.80 9.03 5.37
C GLN A 357 17.06 9.05 6.25
N TYR A 358 16.88 9.10 7.56
CA TYR A 358 17.98 9.09 8.50
C TYR A 358 18.68 7.72 8.56
N LEU A 359 17.90 6.62 8.62
CA LEU A 359 18.40 5.25 8.66
C LEU A 359 19.18 4.86 7.40
N GLU A 360 18.80 5.38 6.23
CA GLU A 360 19.49 5.17 4.94
C GLU A 360 20.91 5.77 4.92
N GLY A 361 21.22 6.73 5.80
CA GLY A 361 22.54 7.36 5.90
C GLY A 361 23.68 6.42 6.35
N GLY A 362 23.37 5.25 6.91
CA GLY A 362 24.29 4.13 7.15
C GLY A 362 25.33 4.28 8.26
N ASP A 363 25.75 5.50 8.62
CA ASP A 363 26.56 5.77 9.79
C ASP A 363 25.65 6.29 10.90
N ILE A 364 25.29 5.42 11.86
CA ILE A 364 24.37 5.74 12.97
C ILE A 364 24.88 5.05 14.22
N ASP A 365 24.88 5.77 15.34
CA ASP A 365 25.19 5.18 16.64
C ASP A 365 24.20 4.03 16.95
N PRO A 366 24.68 2.83 17.32
CA PRO A 366 23.81 1.67 17.53
C PRO A 366 22.75 1.86 18.61
N TYR A 367 23.03 2.65 19.66
CA TYR A 367 22.03 2.95 20.69
C TYR A 367 20.94 3.87 20.12
N MET A 368 21.34 4.89 19.37
CA MET A 368 20.40 5.80 18.72
C MET A 368 19.57 5.08 17.65
N ALA A 369 20.17 4.21 16.84
CA ALA A 369 19.46 3.38 15.87
C ALA A 369 18.34 2.57 16.55
N ASN A 370 18.60 1.97 17.72
CA ASN A 370 17.57 1.25 18.49
C ASN A 370 16.44 2.18 18.97
N LEU A 371 16.75 3.41 19.38
CA LEU A 371 15.73 4.40 19.73
C LEU A 371 14.87 4.76 18.52
N PHE A 372 15.48 5.06 17.37
CA PHE A 372 14.76 5.38 16.12
C PHE A 372 13.88 4.21 15.66
N LEU A 373 14.41 3.00 15.63
CA LEU A 373 13.64 1.81 15.24
C LEU A 373 12.43 1.58 16.16
N SER A 374 12.54 1.90 17.44
CA SER A 374 11.42 1.78 18.38
C SER A 374 10.27 2.77 18.08
N LEU A 375 10.55 3.90 17.42
CA LEU A 375 9.53 4.84 16.97
C LEU A 375 8.72 4.31 15.78
N ASN A 376 9.18 3.26 15.08
CA ASN A 376 8.34 2.58 14.09
C ASN A 376 7.29 1.66 14.74
N SER A 377 7.27 1.55 16.08
CA SER A 377 6.28 0.74 16.80
C SER A 377 4.91 1.40 16.87
N TRP A 378 3.85 0.58 16.92
CA TRP A 378 2.46 1.04 17.12
C TRP A 378 2.13 1.47 18.54
N ASN A 379 3.09 1.38 19.45
CA ASN A 379 2.91 1.82 20.83
C ASN A 379 3.27 3.29 20.99
N LEU A 380 3.17 4.09 19.92
CA LEU A 380 3.59 5.48 19.81
C LEU A 380 2.64 6.44 20.56
N CYS A 381 2.31 6.11 21.81
CA CYS A 381 1.54 6.94 22.70
C CYS A 381 2.43 7.94 23.44
N LEU A 382 1.81 8.91 24.11
CA LEU A 382 2.52 9.94 24.88
C LEU A 382 3.49 9.32 25.90
N ASP A 383 3.06 8.30 26.64
CA ASP A 383 3.90 7.70 27.68
C ASP A 383 5.10 6.97 27.09
N PHE A 384 4.92 6.26 25.98
CA PHE A 384 6.04 5.65 25.25
C PHE A 384 7.05 6.69 24.76
N LEU A 385 6.59 7.81 24.21
CA LEU A 385 7.47 8.90 23.77
C LEU A 385 8.27 9.50 24.93
N LYS A 386 7.62 9.70 26.09
CA LYS A 386 8.30 10.13 27.31
C LYS A 386 9.33 9.11 27.77
N ASP A 387 9.00 7.83 27.74
CA ASP A 387 9.93 6.76 28.13
C ASP A 387 11.18 6.77 27.22
N ARG A 388 11.02 7.00 25.92
CA ARG A 388 12.17 7.09 25.00
C ARG A 388 13.04 8.31 25.27
N LEU A 389 12.43 9.46 25.52
CA LEU A 389 13.15 10.66 25.96
C LEU A 389 13.85 10.47 27.30
N HIS A 390 13.23 9.74 28.23
CA HIS A 390 13.82 9.42 29.51
C HIS A 390 15.06 8.54 29.35
N LEU A 391 14.99 7.52 28.50
CA LEU A 391 16.12 6.65 28.18
C LEU A 391 17.29 7.45 27.59
N LEU A 392 17.01 8.37 26.67
CA LEU A 392 18.00 9.28 26.11
C LEU A 392 18.68 10.12 27.21
N HIS A 393 17.89 10.70 28.11
CA HIS A 393 18.41 11.50 29.23
C HIS A 393 19.28 10.70 30.21
N ILE A 394 18.94 9.44 30.47
CA ILE A 394 19.77 8.52 31.28
C ILE A 394 21.13 8.32 30.59
N GLN A 395 21.14 8.10 29.29
CA GLN A 395 22.37 7.92 28.51
C GLN A 395 23.24 9.19 28.57
N ASP A 396 22.65 10.37 28.40
CA ASP A 396 23.37 11.66 28.51
C ASP A 396 24.02 11.85 29.88
N SER A 397 23.29 11.53 30.93
CA SER A 397 23.77 11.65 32.32
C SER A 397 24.96 10.74 32.57
N ALA A 398 24.93 9.51 32.04
CA ALA A 398 26.05 8.58 32.12
C ALA A 398 27.29 9.12 31.38
N LEU A 399 27.10 9.68 30.18
CA LEU A 399 28.19 10.26 29.39
C LEU A 399 28.81 11.50 30.04
N LYS A 400 28.00 12.37 30.66
CA LYS A 400 28.48 13.54 31.43
C LYS A 400 29.28 13.12 32.67
N GLY A 401 28.98 11.99 33.27
CA GLY A 401 29.68 11.43 34.44
C GLY A 401 31.08 10.87 34.17
N GLY A 402 31.64 11.07 32.96
CA GLY A 402 32.97 10.58 32.59
C GLY A 402 33.00 9.10 32.18
N GLN A 403 31.84 8.46 32.03
CA GLN A 403 31.76 7.05 31.61
C GLN A 403 31.93 6.85 30.09
N ALA A 404 32.17 7.91 29.31
CA ALA A 404 32.36 7.80 27.86
C ALA A 404 33.48 6.80 27.49
N GLU A 405 34.57 6.77 28.25
CA GLU A 405 35.67 5.83 28.05
C GLU A 405 35.26 4.38 28.35
N THR A 406 34.42 4.16 29.37
CA THR A 406 33.89 2.83 29.70
C THR A 406 32.91 2.29 28.66
N TYR A 407 32.32 3.16 27.82
CA TYR A 407 31.49 2.77 26.68
C TYR A 407 32.27 2.69 25.35
N GLY A 408 33.60 2.88 25.37
CA GLY A 408 34.43 2.78 24.18
C GLY A 408 34.13 3.85 23.11
N LEU A 409 33.62 5.00 23.55
CA LEU A 409 33.35 6.15 22.68
C LEU A 409 34.64 6.95 22.51
N ASP A 410 35.26 6.82 21.34
CA ASP A 410 36.26 7.80 20.91
C ASP A 410 35.59 9.15 20.61
N ILE A 411 36.41 10.18 20.36
CA ILE A 411 35.92 11.55 20.10
C ILE A 411 34.93 11.58 18.93
N LYS A 412 35.18 10.80 17.86
CA LYS A 412 34.32 10.79 16.67
C LYS A 412 32.97 10.13 16.97
N LYS A 413 32.96 9.01 17.69
CA LYS A 413 31.72 8.35 18.12
C LYS A 413 30.90 9.23 19.05
N LYS A 414 31.56 10.01 19.91
CA LYS A 414 30.90 10.98 20.79
C LYS A 414 30.25 12.11 19.99
N GLU A 415 30.96 12.70 19.01
CA GLU A 415 30.40 13.70 18.10
C GLU A 415 29.20 13.16 17.32
N LYS A 416 29.34 11.93 16.81
CA LYS A 416 28.27 11.24 16.09
C LYS A 416 27.04 11.00 16.97
N TYR A 417 27.22 10.49 18.18
CA TYR A 417 26.13 10.31 19.15
C TYR A 417 25.33 11.60 19.39
N PHE A 418 26.00 12.75 19.56
CA PHE A 418 25.31 14.03 19.77
C PHE A 418 24.53 14.50 18.54
N PHE A 419 25.09 14.32 17.34
CA PHE A 419 24.37 14.60 16.10
C PHE A 419 23.09 13.74 15.96
N ASP A 420 23.21 12.46 16.28
CA ASP A 420 22.11 11.50 16.24
C ASP A 420 21.04 11.85 17.29
N GLN A 421 21.48 12.27 18.48
CA GLN A 421 20.61 12.77 19.54
C GLN A 421 19.82 14.01 19.10
N ASP A 422 20.47 15.01 18.51
CA ASP A 422 19.80 16.22 18.03
C ASP A 422 18.70 15.85 17.03
N THR A 423 19.01 14.92 16.11
CA THR A 423 18.02 14.40 15.14
C THR A 423 16.84 13.71 15.85
N PHE A 424 17.09 12.93 16.91
CA PHE A 424 16.03 12.30 17.68
C PHE A 424 15.15 13.34 18.41
N ILE A 425 15.75 14.39 18.96
CA ILE A 425 15.01 15.49 19.62
C ILE A 425 14.12 16.21 18.60
N ASP A 426 14.61 16.46 17.39
CA ASP A 426 13.81 17.04 16.30
C ASP A 426 12.58 16.19 15.97
N LEU A 427 12.72 14.85 15.94
CA LEU A 427 11.57 13.95 15.80
C LEU A 427 10.57 14.11 16.95
N MET A 428 11.03 14.28 18.19
CA MET A 428 10.14 14.51 19.33
C MET A 428 9.42 15.86 19.23
N VAL A 429 10.07 16.89 18.68
CA VAL A 429 9.44 18.17 18.37
C VAL A 429 8.36 18.02 17.29
N ILE A 430 8.58 17.17 16.28
CA ILE A 430 7.53 16.83 15.30
C ILE A 430 6.36 16.11 16.00
N ALA A 431 6.65 15.12 16.85
CA ALA A 431 5.64 14.36 17.59
C ALA A 431 4.80 15.23 18.55
N ARG A 432 5.38 16.32 19.08
CA ARG A 432 4.68 17.31 19.92
C ARG A 432 3.45 17.91 19.22
N THR A 433 3.42 17.94 17.89
CA THR A 433 2.25 18.45 17.15
C THR A 433 0.98 17.61 17.41
N ASP A 434 1.12 16.29 17.60
CA ASP A 434 0.00 15.38 17.90
C ASP A 434 -0.17 15.13 19.41
N TYR A 435 0.91 15.34 20.16
CA TYR A 435 1.00 15.20 21.62
C TYR A 435 1.53 16.48 22.28
N PRO A 436 0.73 17.56 22.39
CA PRO A 436 1.18 18.83 22.96
C PRO A 436 1.77 18.72 24.37
N GLU A 437 1.29 17.75 25.16
CA GLU A 437 1.79 17.44 26.51
C GLU A 437 3.24 16.96 26.53
N LEU A 438 3.76 16.44 25.40
CA LEU A 438 5.15 16.06 25.24
C LEU A 438 6.08 17.29 25.34
N GLY A 439 5.61 18.47 24.94
CA GLY A 439 6.41 19.70 24.99
C GLY A 439 6.93 20.01 26.40
N ARG A 440 6.05 19.95 27.41
CA ARG A 440 6.46 20.18 28.81
C ARG A 440 7.49 19.16 29.29
N TYR A 441 7.44 17.93 28.76
CA TYR A 441 8.40 16.90 29.12
C TYR A 441 9.74 17.14 28.44
N LEU A 442 9.73 17.45 27.14
CA LEU A 442 10.90 17.86 26.37
C LEU A 442 11.64 19.03 27.05
N ASP A 443 10.90 20.10 27.39
CA ASP A 443 11.44 21.29 28.05
C ASP A 443 12.08 20.98 29.42
N SER A 444 11.65 19.88 30.07
CA SER A 444 12.18 19.47 31.38
C SER A 444 13.40 18.54 31.31
N GLN A 445 13.57 17.80 30.21
CA GLN A 445 14.61 16.77 30.07
C GLN A 445 15.78 17.24 29.21
N VAL A 446 15.51 18.11 28.24
CA VAL A 446 16.51 18.71 27.37
C VAL A 446 16.78 20.10 27.90
N GLU A 447 17.99 20.35 28.41
CA GLU A 447 18.48 21.72 28.57
C GLU A 447 18.48 22.31 27.16
N MET A 448 17.39 22.99 26.80
CA MET A 448 17.31 23.70 25.52
C MET A 448 18.29 24.84 25.59
N ASP A 449 19.54 24.53 25.27
CA ASP A 449 20.53 25.51 24.85
C ASP A 449 19.80 26.37 23.80
N THR A 450 19.90 27.70 23.90
CA THR A 450 19.10 28.77 23.24
C THR A 450 19.00 28.74 21.69
N ARG A 451 19.23 27.59 21.05
CA ARG A 451 19.33 27.35 19.61
C ARG A 451 18.00 27.02 18.92
N LEU A 452 16.96 26.62 19.68
CA LEU A 452 15.65 26.19 19.12
C LEU A 452 14.67 27.33 18.78
N ASP A 453 15.03 28.60 19.04
CA ASP A 453 14.27 29.75 18.52
C ASP A 453 14.53 30.01 17.02
N GLN A 454 15.43 29.23 16.38
CA GLN A 454 15.54 29.23 14.93
C GLN A 454 14.49 28.27 14.36
N PRO A 455 13.65 28.69 13.40
CA PRO A 455 12.73 27.78 12.73
C PRO A 455 13.53 26.62 12.14
N ILE A 456 13.02 25.39 12.32
CA ILE A 456 13.57 24.15 11.77
C ILE A 456 13.98 24.45 10.32
N LYS A 457 15.28 24.65 10.08
CA LYS A 457 15.79 24.80 8.73
C LYS A 457 15.67 23.41 8.11
N ASP A 458 15.04 23.35 6.94
CA ASP A 458 14.78 22.12 6.20
C ASP A 458 15.89 21.09 6.41
N ILE A 459 15.54 19.93 6.96
CA ILE A 459 16.41 18.76 7.20
C ILE A 459 17.10 18.28 5.89
N ASN A 460 16.76 18.86 4.75
CA ASN A 460 17.27 18.55 3.41
C ASN A 460 18.72 19.01 3.10
N LEU A 461 19.46 19.63 4.04
CA LEU A 461 20.76 20.24 3.70
C LEU A 461 22.03 19.43 4.03
N CYS A 462 21.95 18.24 4.63
CA CYS A 462 23.17 17.53 5.05
C CYS A 462 23.82 16.58 4.03
N HIS A 463 23.29 16.41 2.81
CA HIS A 463 23.86 15.47 1.83
C HIS A 463 24.78 16.06 0.75
N GLN A 464 25.07 17.37 0.76
CA GLN A 464 25.94 17.97 -0.27
C GLN A 464 27.40 18.22 0.16
N SER A 465 27.82 17.79 1.34
CA SER A 465 29.19 18.08 1.80
C SER A 465 29.79 17.05 2.76
N CYS A 466 29.75 15.77 2.38
CA CYS A 466 30.64 14.71 2.90
C CYS A 466 31.15 13.84 1.74
#